data_AF-J9YTF0-F1
#
_entry.id   AF-J9YTF0-F1
#
_cell.length_a   1.000
_cell.length_b   1.000
_cell.length_c   1.000
_cell.angle_alpha   90.00
_cell.angle_beta   90.00
_cell.angle_gamma   90.00
#
_symmetry.space_group_name_H-M   'P 1'
#
loop_
_entity.id
_entity.type
_entity.pdbx_description
1 polymer ?
#
loop_
_entity_poly.entity_id
_entity_poly.type
_entity_poly.pdbx_seq_one_letter_code
_entity_poly.pdbx_strand_id
1 'polypeptide(L)'
;MKTLENLIKSEQPFILYKTNAGFKLYTQFSKKIILNNKNIKSFLNNIKKKKSNFKETDLFVGFFGYEILNNLIGIKLPKQKSINFPKGIFYKPEKVQNLKYIDYKNEKKKKYIRNLK
;
A
#
# COMPACT_ATOMS: atom_id res chain seq x y z
N MET A 1 -11.93 -20.20 -7.06
CA MET A 1 -10.81 -19.23 -7.20
C MET A 1 -11.38 -17.83 -6.95
N LYS A 2 -10.90 -17.05 -5.97
CA LYS A 2 -11.28 -15.63 -5.88
C LYS A 2 -10.55 -14.90 -7.01
N THR A 3 -11.27 -14.56 -8.08
CA THR A 3 -10.75 -13.72 -9.15
C THR A 3 -10.55 -12.29 -8.64
N LEU A 4 -9.54 -11.58 -9.17
CA LEU A 4 -9.33 -10.16 -8.88
C LEU A 4 -10.59 -9.34 -9.16
N GLU A 5 -11.38 -9.75 -10.17
CA GLU A 5 -12.69 -9.19 -10.48
C GLU A 5 -13.65 -9.23 -9.28
N ASN A 6 -13.71 -10.33 -8.52
CA ASN A 6 -14.59 -10.43 -7.36
C ASN A 6 -14.13 -9.52 -6.21
N LEU A 7 -12.82 -9.32 -6.08
CA LEU A 7 -12.24 -8.36 -5.13
C LEU A 7 -12.61 -6.93 -5.51
N ILE A 8 -12.46 -6.56 -6.79
CA ILE A 8 -12.83 -5.24 -7.29
C ILE A 8 -14.34 -5.00 -7.12
N LYS A 9 -15.18 -5.98 -7.49
CA LYS A 9 -16.64 -5.91 -7.35
C LYS A 9 -17.12 -5.81 -5.90
N SER A 10 -16.34 -6.32 -4.94
CA SER A 10 -16.71 -6.22 -3.52
C SER A 10 -16.62 -4.80 -2.96
N GLU A 11 -15.99 -3.86 -3.68
CA GLU A 11 -15.71 -2.48 -3.26
C GLU A 11 -14.95 -2.36 -1.93
N GLN A 12 -14.46 -3.48 -1.40
CA GLN A 12 -13.70 -3.50 -0.16
C GLN A 12 -12.26 -3.05 -0.43
N PRO A 13 -11.67 -2.25 0.46
CA PRO A 13 -10.28 -1.88 0.34
C PRO A 13 -9.40 -3.12 0.50
N PHE A 14 -8.47 -3.29 -0.44
CA PHE A 14 -7.45 -4.32 -0.38
C PHE A 14 -6.08 -3.76 -0.81
N ILE A 15 -5.01 -4.39 -0.36
CA ILE A 15 -3.65 -4.13 -0.82
C ILE A 15 -3.11 -5.41 -1.42
N LEU A 16 -2.60 -5.30 -2.64
CA LEU A 16 -1.95 -6.38 -3.35
C LEU A 16 -0.45 -6.12 -3.40
N TYR A 17 0.33 -7.02 -2.81
CA TYR A 17 1.78 -6.90 -2.69
C TYR A 17 2.48 -8.02 -3.46
N LYS A 18 3.41 -7.68 -4.35
CA LYS A 18 4.18 -8.67 -5.12
C LYS A 18 5.22 -9.35 -4.23
N THR A 19 5.33 -10.67 -4.32
CA THR A 19 6.39 -11.46 -3.68
C THR A 19 7.11 -12.34 -4.72
N ASN A 20 8.22 -12.97 -4.34
CA ASN A 20 8.91 -13.90 -5.24
C ASN A 20 8.03 -15.11 -5.59
N ALA A 21 7.21 -15.58 -4.65
CA ALA A 21 6.33 -16.74 -4.81
C ALA A 21 4.94 -16.41 -5.42
N GLY A 22 4.67 -15.16 -5.79
CA GLY A 22 3.38 -14.72 -6.30
C GLY A 22 3.00 -13.35 -5.74
N PHE A 23 1.90 -13.29 -4.98
CA PHE A 23 1.36 -12.09 -4.36
C PHE A 23 0.82 -12.37 -2.96
N LYS A 24 0.81 -11.34 -2.12
CA LYS A 24 0.08 -11.28 -0.87
C LYS A 24 -1.09 -10.33 -1.00
N LEU A 25 -2.26 -10.79 -0.59
CA LEU A 25 -3.48 -10.02 -0.56
C LEU A 25 -3.83 -9.70 0.89
N TYR A 26 -3.84 -8.41 1.20
CA TYR A 26 -4.20 -7.86 2.50
C TYR A 26 -5.61 -7.26 2.43
N THR A 27 -6.49 -7.68 3.32
CA THR A 27 -7.92 -7.28 3.35
C THR A 27 -8.39 -7.06 4.78
N GLN A 28 -9.60 -6.53 4.94
CA GLN A 28 -10.25 -6.30 6.25
C GLN A 28 -9.36 -5.44 7.15
N PHE A 29 -9.19 -4.17 6.79
CA PHE A 29 -8.29 -3.30 7.53
C PHE A 29 -8.93 -2.79 8.83
N SER A 30 -8.35 -3.19 9.97
CA SER A 30 -8.76 -2.72 11.31
C SER A 30 -8.37 -1.27 11.58
N LYS A 31 -7.32 -0.79 10.91
CA LYS A 31 -6.77 0.54 11.14
C LYS A 31 -6.18 1.13 9.86
N LYS A 32 -6.40 2.42 9.66
CA LYS A 32 -5.74 3.25 8.64
C LYS A 32 -4.99 4.38 9.35
N ILE A 33 -3.75 4.62 8.95
CA ILE A 33 -2.88 5.67 9.47
C ILE A 33 -2.39 6.50 8.29
N ILE A 34 -2.73 7.79 8.28
CA ILE A 34 -2.15 8.76 7.35
C ILE A 34 -0.97 9.42 8.06
N LEU A 35 0.21 9.31 7.46
CA LEU A 35 1.43 9.84 8.04
C LEU A 35 1.62 11.32 7.71
N ASN A 36 2.24 12.03 8.65
CA ASN A 36 2.68 13.40 8.52
C ASN A 36 3.91 13.64 9.42
N ASN A 37 4.52 14.82 9.31
CA ASN A 37 5.73 15.15 10.08
C ASN A 37 5.52 15.13 11.60
N LYS A 38 4.28 15.29 12.08
CA LYS A 38 3.96 15.29 13.52
C LYS A 38 3.89 13.86 14.08
N ASN A 39 3.34 12.92 13.32
CA ASN A 39 3.07 11.56 13.82
C ASN A 39 4.12 10.51 13.40
N ILE A 40 4.96 10.79 12.39
CA ILE A 40 5.90 9.82 11.82
C ILE A 40 6.85 9.22 12.87
N LYS A 41 7.39 10.04 13.78
CA LYS A 41 8.30 9.57 14.85
C LYS A 41 7.60 8.60 15.79
N SER A 42 6.38 8.93 16.21
CA SER A 42 5.56 8.06 17.07
C SER A 42 5.19 6.76 16.37
N PHE A 43 4.83 6.83 15.08
CA PHE A 43 4.56 5.64 14.27
C PHE A 43 5.77 4.70 14.21
N LEU A 44 6.96 5.23 13.87
CA LEU A 44 8.20 4.45 13.80
C LEU A 44 8.58 3.84 15.16
N ASN A 45 8.40 4.58 16.25
CA ASN A 45 8.66 4.06 17.59
C ASN A 45 7.70 2.94 17.99
N ASN A 46 6.44 3.02 17.57
CA ASN A 46 5.45 1.99 17.85
C ASN A 46 5.71 0.69 17.08
N ILE A 47 6.11 0.77 15.81
CA ILE A 47 6.41 -0.44 15.01
C ILE A 47 7.72 -1.13 15.44
N LYS A 48 8.66 -0.41 16.08
CA LYS A 48 9.93 -0.97 16.56
C LYS A 48 9.79 -1.83 17.83
N LYS A 49 8.64 -1.80 18.52
CA LYS A 49 8.42 -2.58 19.74
C LYS A 49 8.40 -4.08 19.40
N LYS A 50 9.50 -4.78 19.66
CA LYS A 50 9.63 -6.23 19.45
C LYS A 50 8.61 -6.98 20.32
N LYS A 51 7.86 -7.89 19.70
CA LYS A 51 7.09 -8.96 20.35
C LYS A 51 7.64 -10.28 19.83
N SER A 52 7.73 -11.29 20.70
CA SER A 52 8.36 -12.58 20.38
C SER A 52 7.56 -13.43 19.39
N ASN A 53 6.28 -13.12 19.13
CA ASN A 53 5.37 -13.94 18.30
C ASN A 53 4.56 -13.08 17.32
N PHE A 54 5.18 -12.54 16.27
CA PHE A 54 4.48 -11.70 15.28
C PHE A 54 3.72 -12.55 14.25
N LYS A 55 2.44 -12.21 14.03
CA LYS A 55 1.68 -12.66 12.86
C LYS A 55 1.76 -11.60 11.75
N GLU A 56 1.53 -12.01 10.50
CA GLU A 56 1.52 -11.05 9.38
C GLU A 56 0.44 -9.97 9.52
N THR A 57 -0.67 -10.27 10.21
CA THR A 57 -1.77 -9.33 10.53
C THR A 57 -1.42 -8.31 11.61
N ASP A 58 -0.33 -8.54 12.37
CA ASP A 58 0.14 -7.58 13.36
C ASP A 58 0.94 -6.44 12.73
N LEU A 59 1.41 -6.64 11.50
CA LEU A 59 2.21 -5.68 10.74
C LEU A 59 1.32 -4.64 10.05
N PHE A 60 1.86 -3.44 9.88
CA PHE A 60 1.28 -2.45 9.00
C PHE A 60 1.83 -2.64 7.58
N VAL A 61 0.95 -2.54 6.57
CA VAL A 61 1.32 -2.53 5.16
C VAL A 61 0.89 -1.21 4.52
N GLY A 62 1.75 -0.64 3.69
CA GLY A 62 1.55 0.72 3.19
C GLY A 62 2.77 1.28 2.49
N PHE A 63 2.81 2.59 2.34
CA PHE A 63 3.95 3.28 1.73
C PHE A 63 4.31 4.55 2.51
N PHE A 64 5.60 4.89 2.47
CA PHE A 64 6.10 6.22 2.82
C PHE A 64 6.21 7.05 1.54
N GLY A 65 5.58 8.22 1.51
CA GLY A 65 5.72 9.14 0.41
C GLY A 65 7.05 9.88 0.46
N TYR A 66 7.51 10.33 -0.70
CA TYR A 66 8.79 10.99 -0.88
C TYR A 66 9.00 12.18 0.07
N GLU A 67 7.98 13.01 0.27
CA GLU A 67 8.08 14.17 1.17
C GLU A 67 8.38 13.77 2.62
N ILE A 68 7.72 12.73 3.14
CA ILE A 68 8.00 12.25 4.50
C ILE A 68 9.42 11.69 4.61
N LEU A 69 9.86 10.94 3.61
CA LEU A 69 11.21 10.38 3.61
C LEU A 69 12.29 11.46 3.64
N ASN A 70 12.14 12.53 2.84
CA ASN A 70 13.06 13.66 2.86
C ASN A 70 13.05 14.41 4.19
N ASN A 71 11.86 14.65 4.75
CA ASN A 71 11.74 15.30 6.05
C ASN A 71 12.41 14.49 7.17
N LEU A 72 12.43 13.15 7.09
CA LEU A 72 13.09 12.28 8.06
C LEU A 72 14.63 12.36 8.00
N ILE A 73 15.20 12.66 6.83
CA ILE A 73 16.66 12.83 6.65
C ILE A 73 17.08 14.32 6.67
N GLY A 74 16.18 15.23 7.05
CA GLY A 74 16.49 16.66 7.18
C GLY A 74 16.49 17.46 5.87
N ILE A 75 16.07 16.86 4.76
CA ILE A 75 15.97 17.54 3.47
C ILE A 75 14.63 18.27 3.37
N LYS A 76 14.67 19.58 3.15
CA LYS A 76 13.48 20.40 2.90
C LYS A 76 13.17 20.43 1.41
N LEU A 77 11.98 19.96 1.04
CA LEU A 77 11.50 20.06 -0.33
C LEU A 77 10.95 21.48 -0.64
N PRO A 78 11.12 21.99 -1.87
CA PRO A 78 10.46 23.22 -2.28
C PRO A 78 8.93 23.05 -2.28
N LYS A 79 8.18 24.15 -2.16
CA LYS A 79 6.72 24.11 -2.26
C LYS A 79 6.32 23.65 -3.66
N GLN A 80 5.50 22.59 -3.73
CA GLN A 80 4.98 22.00 -4.96
C GLN A 80 3.45 21.93 -4.93
N LYS A 81 2.80 21.91 -6.10
CA LYS A 81 1.36 21.69 -6.20
C LYS A 81 1.02 20.29 -5.68
N SER A 82 0.16 20.21 -4.66
CA SER A 82 -0.31 18.95 -4.09
C SER A 82 -1.49 18.41 -4.88
N ILE A 83 -1.49 17.10 -5.15
CA ILE A 83 -2.62 16.36 -5.75
C ILE A 83 -3.51 15.68 -4.69
N ASN A 84 -3.51 16.18 -3.44
CA ASN A 84 -4.18 15.59 -2.27
C ASN A 84 -3.77 14.14 -1.96
N PHE A 85 -2.66 13.66 -2.54
CA PHE A 85 -2.12 12.36 -2.23
C PHE A 85 -1.47 12.38 -0.83
N PRO A 86 -1.74 11.37 0.02
CA PRO A 86 -1.17 11.34 1.36
C PRO A 86 0.36 11.21 1.30
N LYS A 87 1.06 11.94 2.17
CA LYS A 87 2.52 11.89 2.28
C LYS A 87 3.05 10.55 2.79
N GLY A 88 2.17 9.69 3.26
CA GLY A 88 2.40 8.29 3.61
C GLY A 88 1.10 7.70 4.15
N ILE A 89 0.87 6.41 3.92
CA ILE A 89 -0.35 5.75 4.39
C ILE A 89 -0.05 4.30 4.73
N PHE A 90 -0.58 3.84 5.85
CA PHE A 90 -0.40 2.49 6.36
C PHE A 90 -1.72 1.92 6.85
N TYR A 91 -1.90 0.62 6.63
CA TYR A 91 -3.08 -0.12 7.02
C TYR A 91 -2.68 -1.32 7.87
N LYS A 92 -3.49 -1.63 8.88
CA LYS A 92 -3.36 -2.87 9.66
C LYS A 92 -4.38 -3.89 9.14
N PRO A 93 -3.95 -4.97 8.47
CA PRO A 93 -4.85 -5.98 7.92
C PRO A 93 -5.28 -6.99 9.00
N GLU A 94 -6.53 -7.43 8.94
CA GLU A 94 -7.02 -8.55 9.76
C GLU A 94 -6.93 -9.87 9.00
N LYS A 95 -6.79 -9.82 7.66
CA LYS A 95 -6.67 -11.02 6.83
C LYS A 95 -5.58 -10.88 5.77
N VAL A 96 -4.73 -11.91 5.69
CA VAL A 96 -3.68 -12.05 4.68
C VAL A 96 -3.86 -13.37 3.94
N GLN A 97 -3.79 -13.34 2.61
CA GLN A 97 -3.88 -14.51 1.74
C GLN A 97 -2.72 -14.52 0.76
N ASN A 98 -2.10 -15.68 0.55
CA ASN A 98 -1.09 -15.88 -0.49
C ASN A 98 -1.77 -16.29 -1.80
N LEU A 99 -1.42 -15.62 -2.89
CA LEU A 99 -1.90 -15.90 -4.24
C LEU A 99 -0.70 -16.28 -5.11
N LYS A 100 -0.68 -17.48 -5.70
CA LYS A 100 0.41 -17.88 -6.62
C LYS A 100 0.32 -17.11 -7.94
N TYR A 101 -0.90 -16.99 -8.46
CA TYR A 101 -1.21 -16.34 -9.72
C TYR A 101 -2.41 -15.41 -9.54
N ILE A 102 -2.45 -14.37 -10.36
CA ILE A 102 -3.62 -13.53 -10.51
C ILE A 102 -4.01 -13.65 -11.98
N ASP A 103 -5.12 -14.33 -12.25
CA ASP A 103 -5.69 -14.32 -13.59
C ASP A 103 -6.22 -12.92 -13.86
N TYR A 104 -5.46 -12.15 -14.62
CA TYR A 104 -5.96 -10.97 -15.30
C TYR A 104 -6.29 -11.39 -16.72
N LYS A 105 -7.57 -11.31 -17.09
CA LYS A 105 -7.90 -11.32 -18.51
C LYS A 105 -7.25 -10.08 -19.11
N ASN A 106 -6.23 -10.28 -19.95
CA ASN A 106 -5.81 -9.25 -20.88
C ASN A 106 -7.02 -8.97 -21.77
N GLU A 107 -7.85 -7.98 -21.42
CA GLU A 107 -8.70 -7.35 -22.41
C GLU A 107 -7.77 -6.93 -23.53
N LYS A 108 -7.95 -7.56 -24.71
CA LYS A 108 -7.10 -7.39 -25.90
C LYS A 108 -6.59 -5.96 -25.94
N LYS A 109 -5.27 -5.76 -25.85
CA LYS A 109 -4.61 -4.45 -25.92
C LYS A 109 -5.34 -3.60 -26.96
N LYS A 110 -6.23 -2.69 -26.54
CA LYS A 110 -6.71 -1.65 -27.44
C LYS A 110 -5.43 -0.92 -27.84
N LYS A 111 -5.02 -1.07 -29.10
CA LYS A 111 -3.90 -0.31 -29.67
C LYS A 111 -4.25 1.16 -29.43
N TYR A 112 -3.69 1.75 -28.38
CA TYR A 112 -3.67 3.19 -28.23
C TYR A 112 -2.73 3.67 -29.34
N ILE A 113 -3.29 3.92 -30.52
CA ILE A 113 -2.60 4.63 -31.57
C ILE A 113 -2.39 6.03 -31.00
N ARG A 114 -1.17 6.29 -30.51
CA ARG A 114 -0.71 7.64 -30.25
C ARG A 114 -0.61 8.33 -31.61
N ASN A 115 -1.71 8.95 -32.04
CA ASN A 115 -1.62 10.03 -33.01
C ASN A 115 -1.01 11.22 -32.28
N LEU A 116 0.32 11.23 -32.18
CA LEU A 116 1.07 12.45 -31.91
C LEU A 116 1.00 13.27 -33.20
N LYS A 117 0.12 14.26 -33.23
CA LYS A 117 0.27 15.41 -34.12
C LYS A 117 1.27 16.38 -33.49
#